data_AF-A0A7Y5Q1I7-F1
#
_entry.id   AF-A0A7Y5Q1I7-F1
#
_cell.length_a   1.000
_cell.length_b   1.000
_cell.length_c   1.000
_cell.angle_alpha   90.00
_cell.angle_beta   90.00
_cell.angle_gamma   90.00
#
_symmetry.space_group_name_H-M   'P 1'
#
loop_
_entity.id
_entity.type
_entity.pdbx_description
1 polymer ?
#
loop_
_entity_poly.entity_id
_entity_poly.type
_entity_poly.pdbx_seq_one_letter_code
_entity_poly.pdbx_strand_id
1 'polypeptide(L)'
;MSDEAIRGGRSQRVGAAQDPRLTWWRESRFGMFIHWGLYAVPAGFWKGQECDTIGEWIMHRFKIPIAEYQRLAEQFNPVRFNAAEWVAVAREAGQRYLVITAKHHDGFCLFRSRHTAYNVVDATPFGRDICAELADECQRQGIKLGFYYSQTQDWHHPGGAGNSWDYDEESKDFDGYLDTLVKPQLEELLTGYGPIGLIWFDTPLRITAEQSSRLLDHCRHLSPETLISGRLGNDLGDYASAGDNAILAGRVDMDWETPATINRTWGFKRQDHQWKPAEELLHKLIDIGSKGGNYLLNVGPTAEGLIPQPSIDRLQAMGAWLRVNGAALYGTVAGPLQDLGWARTTFKAGRDGAPDRLFLHVLYWPNDGLLRLPPPPAPISRAYLLADPSEALLPVAATGEELLIHGPSETPDPSATVVVLEC
;
A
#
# COMPACT_ATOMS: atom_id res chain seq x y z
N MET A 1 -9.67 11.35 -20.63
CA MET A 1 -8.91 10.17 -21.10
C MET A 1 -9.04 9.14 -20.00
N SER A 2 -9.58 7.95 -20.28
CA SER A 2 -9.61 6.89 -19.27
C SER A 2 -8.18 6.46 -19.00
N ASP A 3 -7.67 6.75 -17.81
CA ASP A 3 -6.31 6.36 -17.41
C ASP A 3 -6.22 4.82 -17.43
N GLU A 4 -5.42 4.25 -18.33
CA GLU A 4 -5.16 2.79 -18.45
C GLU A 4 -4.55 2.18 -17.16
N ALA A 5 -4.14 3.03 -16.23
CA ALA A 5 -3.57 2.66 -14.94
C ALA A 5 -4.55 1.96 -13.99
N ILE A 6 -5.87 2.19 -14.10
CA ILE A 6 -6.89 1.41 -13.40
C ILE A 6 -7.47 0.40 -14.39
N ARG A 7 -7.14 -0.88 -14.19
CA ARG A 7 -7.65 -1.96 -15.04
C ARG A 7 -9.16 -2.14 -14.80
N GLY A 8 -9.89 -2.53 -15.84
CA GLY A 8 -11.32 -2.83 -15.75
C GLY A 8 -11.63 -3.84 -14.64
N GLY A 9 -12.73 -3.61 -13.91
CA GLY A 9 -13.14 -4.44 -12.78
C GLY A 9 -12.41 -4.12 -11.46
N ARG A 10 -11.52 -3.12 -11.42
CA ARG A 10 -10.78 -2.70 -10.22
C ARG A 10 -11.14 -1.30 -9.72
N SER A 11 -12.27 -0.75 -10.16
CA SER A 11 -12.73 0.58 -9.77
C SER A 11 -13.37 0.60 -8.38
N GLN A 12 -13.64 1.81 -7.88
CA GLN A 12 -14.49 2.02 -6.72
C GLN A 12 -15.97 1.83 -7.09
N ARG A 13 -16.76 1.33 -6.14
CA ARG A 13 -18.21 1.19 -6.26
C ARG A 13 -18.92 2.53 -6.27
N VAL A 14 -20.14 2.54 -6.81
CA VAL A 14 -21.03 3.71 -6.79
C VAL A 14 -21.29 4.14 -5.34
N GLY A 15 -21.21 5.46 -5.10
CA GLY A 15 -21.44 6.08 -3.78
C GLY A 15 -20.28 5.98 -2.78
N ALA A 16 -19.17 5.34 -3.13
CA ALA A 16 -18.02 5.23 -2.21
C ALA A 16 -17.40 6.60 -1.85
N ALA A 17 -17.41 7.56 -2.79
CA ALA A 17 -16.86 8.89 -2.57
C ALA A 17 -17.50 9.65 -1.38
N GLN A 18 -18.75 9.32 -1.01
CA GLN A 18 -19.45 9.92 0.13
C GLN A 18 -19.43 9.03 1.39
N ASP A 19 -18.78 7.88 1.33
CA ASP A 19 -18.74 6.94 2.44
C ASP A 19 -17.82 7.47 3.56
N PRO A 20 -18.35 7.64 4.80
CA PRO A 20 -17.56 8.16 5.91
C PRO A 20 -16.49 7.17 6.38
N ARG A 21 -16.61 5.86 6.11
CA ARG A 21 -15.62 4.85 6.50
C ARG A 21 -14.26 5.07 5.81
N LEU A 22 -14.27 5.69 4.63
CA LEU A 22 -13.05 6.04 3.88
C LEU A 22 -12.31 7.26 4.46
N THR A 23 -12.88 7.99 5.42
CA THR A 23 -12.27 9.22 5.96
C THR A 23 -10.85 8.98 6.48
N TRP A 24 -10.68 8.02 7.38
CA TRP A 24 -9.35 7.71 7.93
C TRP A 24 -8.36 7.30 6.84
N TRP A 25 -8.86 6.61 5.81
CA TRP A 25 -8.05 6.07 4.74
C TRP A 25 -7.59 7.17 3.79
N ARG A 26 -8.49 8.10 3.42
CA ARG A 26 -8.16 9.31 2.66
C ARG A 26 -7.13 10.17 3.38
N GLU A 27 -7.26 10.29 4.70
CA GLU A 27 -6.34 11.06 5.52
C GLU A 27 -4.96 10.39 5.67
N SER A 28 -4.89 9.06 5.47
CA SER A 28 -3.70 8.26 5.74
C SER A 28 -2.59 8.40 4.72
N ARG A 29 -2.90 8.47 3.41
CA ARG A 29 -1.97 8.63 2.26
C ARG A 29 -0.84 7.62 2.09
N PHE A 30 -0.33 7.01 3.16
CA PHE A 30 0.85 6.16 3.14
C PHE A 30 0.66 4.93 4.04
N GLY A 31 0.79 3.75 3.46
CA GLY A 31 0.67 2.46 4.14
C GLY A 31 1.88 1.55 3.89
N MET A 32 2.06 0.58 4.77
CA MET A 32 3.02 -0.51 4.60
C MET A 32 2.32 -1.73 3.99
N PHE A 33 2.92 -2.30 2.96
CA PHE A 33 2.59 -3.64 2.50
C PHE A 33 3.67 -4.61 2.97
N ILE A 34 3.28 -5.83 3.35
CA ILE A 34 4.21 -6.89 3.71
C ILE A 34 3.87 -8.15 2.91
N HIS A 35 4.76 -8.55 2.01
CA HIS A 35 4.70 -9.85 1.34
C HIS A 35 5.64 -10.82 2.02
N TRP A 36 5.06 -11.73 2.79
CA TRP A 36 5.78 -12.78 3.49
C TRP A 36 5.03 -14.12 3.43
N GLY A 37 5.79 -15.21 3.43
CA GLY A 37 5.27 -16.56 3.23
C GLY A 37 6.41 -17.54 2.93
N LEU A 38 6.06 -18.77 2.56
CA LEU A 38 7.06 -19.83 2.34
C LEU A 38 8.05 -19.50 1.23
N TYR A 39 7.65 -18.69 0.25
CA TYR A 39 8.52 -18.19 -0.82
C TYR A 39 9.74 -17.39 -0.31
N ALA A 40 9.74 -16.92 0.93
CA ALA A 40 10.91 -16.29 1.56
C ALA A 40 12.04 -17.30 1.85
N VAL A 41 11.73 -18.60 2.01
CA VAL A 41 12.71 -19.67 2.25
C VAL A 41 13.63 -19.89 1.04
N PRO A 42 13.12 -20.16 -0.18
CA PRO A 42 13.98 -20.25 -1.36
C PRO A 42 14.56 -18.89 -1.77
N ALA A 43 13.97 -17.77 -1.33
CA ALA A 43 14.46 -16.41 -1.55
C ALA A 43 14.80 -16.11 -3.03
N GLY A 44 13.95 -16.57 -3.94
CA GLY A 44 14.12 -16.43 -5.39
C GLY A 44 14.96 -17.51 -6.06
N PHE A 45 15.31 -18.61 -5.38
CA PHE A 45 16.09 -19.72 -5.93
C PHE A 45 15.41 -21.07 -5.78
N TRP A 46 15.25 -21.81 -6.88
CA TRP A 46 14.77 -23.19 -6.85
C TRP A 46 15.77 -24.14 -7.51
N LYS A 47 16.24 -25.14 -6.77
CA LYS A 47 17.22 -26.15 -7.25
C LYS A 47 18.44 -25.53 -7.96
N GLY A 48 18.95 -24.42 -7.41
CA GLY A 48 20.12 -23.71 -7.95
C GLY A 48 19.82 -22.75 -9.10
N GLN A 49 18.57 -22.67 -9.57
CA GLN A 49 18.13 -21.73 -10.61
C GLN A 49 17.48 -20.49 -10.00
N GLU A 50 17.87 -19.32 -10.49
CA GLU A 50 17.25 -18.05 -10.08
C GLU A 50 15.88 -17.88 -10.74
N CYS A 51 14.89 -17.43 -9.97
CA CYS A 51 13.63 -16.92 -10.50
C CYS A 51 13.90 -15.56 -11.17
N ASP A 52 13.71 -15.48 -12.48
CA ASP A 52 13.88 -14.26 -13.28
C ASP A 52 12.77 -13.21 -13.04
N THR A 53 11.71 -13.58 -12.32
CA THR A 53 10.60 -12.68 -11.96
C THR A 53 10.56 -12.38 -10.45
N ILE A 54 9.41 -11.97 -9.95
CA ILE A 54 9.12 -11.69 -8.54
C ILE A 54 9.18 -12.96 -7.67
N GLY A 55 9.67 -12.82 -6.44
CA GLY A 55 10.06 -13.93 -5.58
C GLY A 55 8.89 -14.79 -5.10
N GLU A 56 7.75 -14.15 -4.80
CA GLU A 56 6.53 -14.80 -4.30
C GLU A 56 5.79 -15.63 -5.36
N TRP A 57 6.20 -15.54 -6.62
CA TRP A 57 5.68 -16.36 -7.72
C TRP A 57 6.53 -17.60 -8.03
N ILE A 58 7.55 -17.90 -7.23
CA ILE A 58 8.50 -18.98 -7.50
C ILE A 58 7.82 -20.35 -7.72
N MET A 59 6.79 -20.68 -6.93
CA MET A 59 6.00 -21.91 -7.09
C MET A 59 5.41 -22.01 -8.49
N HIS A 60 4.73 -20.96 -8.94
CA HIS A 60 4.10 -20.92 -10.25
C HIS A 60 5.11 -20.87 -11.41
N ARG A 61 6.22 -20.15 -11.25
CA ARG A 61 7.23 -19.97 -12.32
C ARG A 61 7.98 -21.25 -12.62
N PHE A 62 8.38 -21.98 -11.58
CA PHE A 62 9.05 -23.26 -11.73
C PHE A 62 8.08 -24.44 -11.80
N LYS A 63 6.76 -24.20 -11.72
CA LYS A 63 5.73 -25.24 -11.70
C LYS A 63 6.04 -26.30 -10.64
N ILE A 64 6.39 -25.82 -9.45
CA ILE A 64 6.81 -26.66 -8.33
C ILE A 64 5.59 -27.43 -7.84
N PRO A 65 5.60 -28.78 -7.86
CA PRO A 65 4.48 -29.57 -7.37
C PRO A 65 4.16 -29.25 -5.91
N ILE A 66 2.88 -29.26 -5.54
CA ILE A 66 2.44 -28.99 -4.15
C ILE A 66 3.19 -29.86 -3.15
N ALA A 67 3.31 -31.16 -3.43
CA ALA A 67 3.99 -32.11 -2.56
C ALA A 67 5.47 -31.76 -2.29
N GLU A 68 6.11 -30.99 -3.18
CA GLU A 68 7.46 -30.50 -3.01
C GLU A 68 7.48 -29.12 -2.32
N TYR A 69 6.65 -28.17 -2.79
CA TYR A 69 6.64 -26.81 -2.27
C TYR A 69 6.17 -26.75 -0.81
N GLN A 70 5.15 -27.52 -0.42
CA GLN A 70 4.59 -27.50 0.93
C GLN A 70 5.61 -27.87 2.01
N ARG A 71 6.67 -28.63 1.65
CA ARG A 71 7.76 -29.02 2.56
C ARG A 71 8.62 -27.83 2.99
N LEU A 72 8.52 -26.68 2.34
CA LEU A 72 9.13 -25.44 2.81
C LEU A 72 8.59 -25.03 4.19
N ALA A 73 7.37 -25.44 4.56
CA ALA A 73 6.81 -25.20 5.89
C ALA A 73 7.65 -25.85 7.00
N GLU A 74 8.27 -27.01 6.75
CA GLU A 74 9.19 -27.69 7.67
C GLU A 74 10.45 -26.84 7.97
N GLN A 75 10.81 -25.92 7.07
CA GLN A 75 11.99 -25.05 7.17
C GLN A 75 11.64 -23.63 7.66
N PHE A 76 10.36 -23.25 7.61
CA PHE A 76 9.94 -21.90 7.95
C PHE A 76 9.91 -21.72 9.47
N ASN A 77 11.00 -21.21 10.02
CA ASN A 77 11.14 -20.95 11.46
C ASN A 77 11.68 -19.53 11.70
N PRO A 78 10.82 -18.49 11.65
CA PRO A 78 11.25 -17.11 11.77
C PRO A 78 11.60 -16.70 13.21
N VAL A 79 12.70 -17.24 13.73
CA VAL A 79 13.17 -17.01 15.11
C VAL A 79 13.55 -15.55 15.41
N ARG A 80 13.69 -14.70 14.38
CA ARG A 80 13.95 -13.26 14.51
C ARG A 80 12.71 -12.40 14.25
N PHE A 81 11.54 -13.00 14.03
CA PHE A 81 10.31 -12.23 13.88
C PHE A 81 9.91 -11.57 15.19
N ASN A 82 9.66 -10.26 15.10
CA ASN A 82 9.15 -9.43 16.18
C ASN A 82 8.11 -8.45 15.63
N ALA A 83 6.84 -8.68 15.97
CA ALA A 83 5.73 -7.81 15.54
C ALA A 83 5.93 -6.36 16.01
N ALA A 84 6.43 -6.14 17.22
CA ALA A 84 6.72 -4.81 17.78
C ALA A 84 7.70 -4.02 16.91
N GLU A 85 8.75 -4.68 16.43
CA GLU A 85 9.74 -4.05 15.55
C GLU A 85 9.13 -3.73 14.18
N TRP A 86 8.37 -4.65 13.58
CA TRP A 86 7.77 -4.42 12.26
C TRP A 86 6.78 -3.26 12.27
N VAL A 87 5.88 -3.21 13.27
CA VAL A 87 4.93 -2.10 13.41
C VAL A 87 5.64 -0.80 13.76
N ALA A 88 6.73 -0.85 14.53
CA ALA A 88 7.54 0.32 14.84
C ALA A 88 8.21 0.90 13.58
N VAL A 89 8.74 0.04 12.69
CA VAL A 89 9.28 0.48 11.39
C VAL A 89 8.21 1.21 10.59
N ALA A 90 7.00 0.68 10.49
CA ALA A 90 5.90 1.34 9.79
C ALA A 90 5.56 2.71 10.39
N ARG A 91 5.41 2.77 11.73
CA ARG A 91 5.10 4.01 12.44
C ARG A 91 6.19 5.07 12.26
N GLU A 92 7.45 4.68 12.39
CA GLU A 92 8.61 5.58 12.26
C GLU A 92 8.78 6.11 10.84
N ALA A 93 8.40 5.31 9.84
CA ALA A 93 8.33 5.74 8.44
C ALA A 93 7.18 6.72 8.15
N GLY A 94 6.27 6.93 9.12
CA GLY A 94 5.06 7.74 8.93
C GLY A 94 3.90 6.99 8.27
N GLN A 95 4.00 5.67 8.08
CA GLN A 95 2.88 4.90 7.54
C GLN A 95 1.75 4.85 8.58
N ARG A 96 0.49 4.95 8.13
CA ARG A 96 -0.70 5.03 8.99
C ARG A 96 -1.47 3.72 9.09
N TYR A 97 -1.18 2.80 8.17
CA TYR A 97 -1.78 1.47 8.11
C TYR A 97 -0.76 0.46 7.60
N LEU A 98 -1.00 -0.80 7.92
CA LEU A 98 -0.14 -1.94 7.56
C LEU A 98 -1.03 -3.05 7.00
N VAL A 99 -0.66 -3.59 5.84
CA VAL A 99 -1.34 -4.67 5.15
C VAL A 99 -0.38 -5.84 5.01
N ILE A 100 -0.70 -6.99 5.61
CA ILE A 100 0.13 -8.20 5.49
C ILE A 100 -0.58 -9.28 4.68
N THR A 101 0.18 -10.04 3.88
CA THR A 101 -0.29 -11.25 3.19
C THR A 101 -0.73 -12.33 4.18
N ALA A 102 -1.99 -12.27 4.63
CA ALA A 102 -2.58 -13.32 5.47
C ALA A 102 -2.58 -14.67 4.75
N LYS A 103 -2.85 -14.65 3.43
CA LYS A 103 -2.65 -15.77 2.51
C LYS A 103 -2.26 -15.26 1.12
N HIS A 104 -1.12 -15.72 0.60
CA HIS A 104 -0.71 -15.45 -0.80
C HIS A 104 -1.21 -16.55 -1.76
N HIS A 105 -0.88 -16.45 -3.05
CA HIS A 105 -1.30 -17.43 -4.06
C HIS A 105 -0.77 -18.84 -3.79
N ASP A 106 0.32 -19.01 -3.03
CA ASP A 106 0.82 -20.34 -2.66
C ASP A 106 -0.07 -21.06 -1.63
N GLY A 107 -1.13 -20.39 -1.14
CA GLY A 107 -2.15 -20.96 -0.26
C GLY A 107 -1.75 -21.02 1.22
N PHE A 108 -0.52 -20.64 1.56
CA PHE A 108 -0.02 -20.73 2.93
C PHE A 108 -0.56 -19.59 3.80
N CYS A 109 -1.17 -19.95 4.94
CA CYS A 109 -1.76 -18.97 5.85
C CYS A 109 -0.77 -18.52 6.93
N LEU A 110 -0.58 -17.21 7.08
CA LEU A 110 0.23 -16.60 8.17
C LEU A 110 -0.54 -16.45 9.49
N PHE A 111 -1.72 -17.04 9.57
CA PHE A 111 -2.61 -17.04 10.73
C PHE A 111 -3.08 -18.46 10.99
N ARG A 112 -3.53 -18.77 12.21
CA ARG A 112 -4.06 -20.10 12.51
C ARG A 112 -5.45 -20.28 11.91
N SER A 113 -5.53 -20.95 10.77
CA SER A 113 -6.81 -21.31 10.16
C SER A 113 -7.29 -22.68 10.60
N ARG A 114 -8.56 -22.81 10.97
CA ARG A 114 -9.20 -24.11 11.27
C ARG A 114 -9.63 -24.86 10.01
N HIS A 115 -9.56 -24.21 8.84
CA HIS A 115 -10.03 -24.75 7.57
C HIS A 115 -8.90 -25.36 6.72
N THR A 116 -7.65 -25.23 7.16
CA THR A 116 -6.50 -25.91 6.54
C THR A 116 -5.38 -26.06 7.55
N ALA A 117 -4.73 -27.23 7.58
CA ALA A 117 -3.50 -27.44 8.35
C ALA A 117 -2.29 -26.73 7.70
N TYR A 118 -2.41 -26.26 6.46
CA TYR A 118 -1.36 -25.54 5.74
C TYR A 118 -1.28 -24.07 6.18
N ASN A 119 -0.92 -23.88 7.44
CA ASN A 119 -0.82 -22.60 8.11
C ASN A 119 0.42 -22.54 9.02
N VAL A 120 0.82 -21.33 9.41
CA VAL A 120 2.07 -21.12 10.16
C VAL A 120 2.10 -21.79 11.52
N VAL A 121 0.95 -21.96 12.18
CA VAL A 121 0.91 -22.58 13.52
C VAL A 121 1.02 -24.09 13.43
N ASP A 122 0.28 -24.72 12.51
CA ASP A 122 0.15 -26.18 12.46
C ASP A 122 1.20 -26.85 11.56
N ALA A 123 1.69 -26.18 10.51
CA ALA A 123 2.61 -26.77 9.52
C ALA A 123 4.09 -26.44 9.72
N THR A 124 4.44 -25.59 10.68
CA THR A 124 5.82 -25.09 10.85
C THR A 124 6.36 -25.32 12.25
N PRO A 125 7.69 -25.38 12.43
CA PRO A 125 8.31 -25.39 13.76
C PRO A 125 8.11 -24.09 14.56
N PHE A 126 7.62 -23.01 13.94
CA PHE A 126 7.46 -21.72 14.61
C PHE A 126 6.32 -21.71 15.63
N GLY A 127 5.18 -22.33 15.29
CA GLY A 127 4.04 -22.54 16.19
C GLY A 127 3.34 -21.27 16.71
N ARG A 128 3.69 -20.08 16.21
CA ARG A 128 3.12 -18.78 16.61
C ARG A 128 2.26 -18.19 15.50
N ASP A 129 1.20 -17.48 15.88
CA ASP A 129 0.29 -16.81 14.96
C ASP A 129 0.79 -15.39 14.65
N ILE A 130 1.34 -15.20 13.44
CA ILE A 130 1.95 -13.93 13.01
C ILE A 130 0.89 -12.83 12.88
N CYS A 131 -0.27 -13.16 12.32
CA CYS A 131 -1.35 -12.18 12.17
C CYS A 131 -1.92 -11.72 13.51
N ALA A 132 -2.02 -12.62 14.50
CA ALA A 132 -2.43 -12.26 15.86
C ALA A 132 -1.42 -11.31 16.53
N GLU A 133 -0.12 -11.62 16.46
CA GLU A 133 0.91 -10.77 17.05
C GLU A 133 0.97 -9.37 16.39
N LEU A 134 0.77 -9.29 15.07
CA LEU A 134 0.68 -8.02 14.36
C LEU A 134 -0.59 -7.25 14.71
N ALA A 135 -1.72 -7.93 14.92
CA ALA A 135 -2.98 -7.28 15.32
C ALA A 135 -2.85 -6.59 16.69
N ASP A 136 -2.36 -7.31 17.69
CA ASP A 136 -2.12 -6.77 19.03
C ASP A 136 -1.20 -5.55 18.97
N GLU A 137 -0.16 -5.64 18.16
CA GLU A 137 0.85 -4.60 18.07
C GLU A 137 0.40 -3.39 17.25
N CYS A 138 -0.32 -3.60 16.15
CA CYS A 138 -0.97 -2.52 15.41
C CYS A 138 -1.90 -1.72 16.32
N GLN A 139 -2.71 -2.41 17.15
CA GLN A 139 -3.55 -1.75 18.15
C GLN A 139 -2.71 -0.98 19.18
N ARG A 140 -1.62 -1.55 19.69
CA ARG A 140 -0.74 -0.93 20.69
C ARG A 140 -0.03 0.32 20.18
N GLN A 141 0.39 0.34 18.91
CA GLN A 141 1.14 1.47 18.33
C GLN A 141 0.28 2.45 17.53
N GLY A 142 -1.03 2.23 17.42
CA GLY A 142 -1.93 3.12 16.70
C GLY A 142 -1.79 3.03 15.18
N ILE A 143 -1.45 1.86 14.65
CA ILE A 143 -1.42 1.57 13.22
C ILE A 143 -2.67 0.78 12.86
N LYS A 144 -3.38 1.18 11.80
CA LYS A 144 -4.54 0.41 11.33
C LYS A 144 -4.06 -0.85 10.61
N LEU A 145 -4.50 -2.01 11.08
CA LEU A 145 -4.19 -3.29 10.45
C LEU A 145 -5.14 -3.55 9.27
N GLY A 146 -4.61 -4.10 8.18
CA GLY A 146 -5.36 -4.72 7.11
C GLY A 146 -4.75 -6.06 6.73
N PHE A 147 -5.53 -6.87 6.03
CA PHE A 147 -5.06 -8.15 5.51
C PHE A 147 -5.14 -8.18 4.01
N TYR A 148 -4.05 -8.58 3.38
CA TYR A 148 -4.08 -9.08 2.02
C TYR A 148 -4.59 -10.51 2.01
N TYR A 149 -5.45 -10.82 1.04
CA TYR A 149 -5.99 -12.16 0.86
C TYR A 149 -6.12 -12.52 -0.62
N SER A 150 -5.43 -13.57 -1.05
CA SER A 150 -5.57 -14.13 -2.40
C SER A 150 -6.86 -14.95 -2.51
N GLN A 151 -7.95 -14.30 -2.93
CA GLN A 151 -9.28 -14.92 -2.93
C GLN A 151 -9.52 -15.86 -4.11
N THR A 152 -8.96 -15.59 -5.29
CA THR A 152 -9.22 -16.45 -6.46
C THR A 152 -8.10 -17.46 -6.71
N GLN A 153 -6.85 -17.01 -6.57
CA GLN A 153 -5.68 -17.85 -6.80
C GLN A 153 -5.28 -18.54 -5.50
N ASP A 154 -5.22 -19.85 -5.56
CA ASP A 154 -4.73 -20.69 -4.49
C ASP A 154 -4.13 -21.92 -5.16
N TRP A 155 -2.81 -21.93 -5.26
CA TRP A 155 -2.06 -22.97 -5.93
C TRP A 155 -1.97 -24.25 -5.08
N HIS A 156 -2.40 -24.21 -3.83
CA HIS A 156 -2.46 -25.39 -2.96
C HIS A 156 -3.84 -26.06 -3.03
N HIS A 157 -4.92 -25.29 -3.08
CA HIS A 157 -6.28 -25.84 -3.05
C HIS A 157 -6.80 -26.30 -4.44
N PRO A 158 -7.42 -27.48 -4.58
CA PRO A 158 -7.88 -28.01 -5.88
C PRO A 158 -8.94 -27.14 -6.57
N GLY A 159 -9.80 -26.46 -5.82
CA GLY A 159 -10.78 -25.50 -6.36
C GLY A 159 -10.19 -24.11 -6.68
N GLY A 160 -8.94 -23.83 -6.30
CA GLY A 160 -8.28 -22.54 -6.50
C GLY A 160 -7.74 -22.33 -7.92
N ALA A 161 -7.60 -21.08 -8.34
CA ALA A 161 -7.06 -20.74 -9.66
C ALA A 161 -5.53 -20.78 -9.74
N GLY A 162 -5.01 -21.00 -10.95
CA GLY A 162 -3.61 -20.74 -11.28
C GLY A 162 -2.63 -21.90 -11.09
N ASN A 163 -3.07 -23.07 -10.61
CA ASN A 163 -2.27 -24.30 -10.61
C ASN A 163 -2.85 -25.34 -11.58
N SER A 164 -2.26 -25.42 -12.77
CA SER A 164 -2.58 -26.39 -13.82
C SER A 164 -1.54 -27.51 -13.95
N TRP A 165 -0.53 -27.55 -13.08
CA TRP A 165 0.52 -28.58 -13.10
C TRP A 165 0.26 -29.69 -12.08
N ASP A 166 -0.51 -29.43 -11.02
CA ASP A 166 -1.00 -30.44 -10.08
C ASP A 166 -2.49 -30.78 -10.28
N TYR A 167 -3.29 -29.86 -10.85
CA TYR A 167 -4.74 -30.00 -10.97
C TYR A 167 -5.24 -29.84 -12.41
N ASP A 168 -6.34 -30.52 -12.73
CA ASP A 168 -7.09 -30.32 -13.96
C ASP A 168 -8.02 -29.09 -13.82
N GLU A 169 -7.86 -28.10 -14.70
CA GLU A 169 -8.63 -26.85 -14.68
C GLU A 169 -10.14 -27.07 -14.93
N GLU A 170 -10.52 -28.10 -15.70
CA GLU A 170 -11.94 -28.40 -15.97
C GLU A 170 -12.66 -28.99 -14.76
N SER A 171 -11.91 -29.55 -13.81
CA SER A 171 -12.44 -30.23 -12.63
C SER A 171 -12.65 -29.30 -11.42
N LYS A 172 -12.28 -28.01 -11.54
CA LYS A 172 -12.22 -27.10 -10.39
C LYS A 172 -13.60 -26.63 -9.95
N ASP A 173 -13.98 -27.00 -8.73
CA ASP A 173 -15.12 -26.40 -8.03
C ASP A 173 -14.72 -25.09 -7.36
N PHE A 174 -14.75 -24.00 -8.13
CA PHE A 174 -14.40 -22.67 -7.63
C PHE A 174 -15.44 -22.14 -6.64
N ASP A 175 -16.73 -22.44 -6.83
CA ASP A 175 -17.78 -21.93 -5.94
C ASP A 175 -17.73 -22.62 -4.57
N GLY A 176 -17.54 -23.95 -4.55
CA GLY A 176 -17.29 -24.70 -3.33
C GLY A 176 -16.03 -24.23 -2.62
N TYR A 177 -14.94 -23.90 -3.33
CA TYR A 177 -13.74 -23.30 -2.73
C TYR A 177 -14.03 -21.95 -2.06
N LEU A 178 -14.83 -21.08 -2.69
CA LEU A 178 -15.23 -19.82 -2.08
C LEU A 178 -16.02 -20.03 -0.78
N ASP A 179 -16.95 -20.98 -0.78
CA ASP A 179 -17.87 -21.21 0.33
C ASP A 179 -17.26 -22.02 1.49
N THR A 180 -16.33 -22.94 1.20
CA THR A 180 -15.77 -23.86 2.19
C THR A 180 -14.40 -23.46 2.72
N LEU A 181 -13.65 -22.62 1.99
CA LEU A 181 -12.35 -22.12 2.44
C LEU A 181 -12.32 -20.59 2.53
N VAL A 182 -12.66 -19.86 1.47
CA VAL A 182 -12.46 -18.41 1.44
C VAL A 182 -13.34 -17.66 2.44
N LYS A 183 -14.66 -17.88 2.40
CA LYS A 183 -15.58 -17.22 3.34
C LYS A 183 -15.28 -17.57 4.80
N PRO A 184 -15.03 -18.84 5.17
CA PRO A 184 -14.66 -19.17 6.54
C PRO A 184 -13.31 -18.57 6.98
N GLN A 185 -12.30 -18.52 6.11
CA GLN A 185 -11.04 -17.84 6.44
C GLN A 185 -11.21 -16.32 6.60
N LEU A 186 -12.05 -15.69 5.78
CA LEU A 186 -12.40 -14.28 5.97
C LEU A 186 -13.16 -14.05 7.28
N GLU A 187 -14.00 -14.99 7.71
CA GLU A 187 -14.64 -14.96 9.02
C GLU A 187 -13.61 -15.01 10.15
N GLU A 188 -12.63 -15.92 10.09
CA GLU A 188 -11.53 -15.98 11.06
C GLU A 188 -10.77 -14.65 11.12
N LEU A 189 -10.39 -14.09 9.97
CA LEU A 189 -9.63 -12.84 9.88
C LEU A 189 -10.41 -11.61 10.37
N LEU A 190 -11.70 -11.51 10.04
CA LEU A 190 -12.52 -10.33 10.34
C LEU A 190 -13.10 -10.33 11.76
N THR A 191 -13.13 -11.48 12.43
CA THR A 191 -13.72 -11.61 13.78
C THR A 191 -12.71 -11.98 14.86
N GLY A 192 -11.55 -12.57 14.50
CA GLY A 192 -10.58 -13.09 15.45
C GLY A 192 -9.42 -12.16 15.80
N TYR A 193 -9.18 -11.10 15.01
CA TYR A 193 -7.94 -10.30 15.07
C TYR A 193 -8.21 -8.82 15.41
N GLY A 194 -9.33 -8.54 16.07
CA GLY A 194 -9.72 -7.17 16.43
C GLY A 194 -10.19 -6.34 15.22
N PRO A 195 -10.25 -5.00 15.36
CA PRO A 195 -10.74 -4.12 14.29
C PRO A 195 -9.84 -4.13 13.06
N ILE A 196 -10.36 -4.63 11.94
CA ILE A 196 -9.65 -4.66 10.66
C ILE A 196 -9.99 -3.43 9.83
N GLY A 197 -8.98 -2.67 9.44
CA GLY A 197 -9.10 -1.47 8.63
C GLY A 197 -9.46 -1.78 7.18
N LEU A 198 -8.82 -2.78 6.56
CA LEU A 198 -9.12 -3.17 5.19
C LEU A 198 -8.83 -4.64 4.87
N ILE A 199 -9.55 -5.19 3.89
CA ILE A 199 -9.16 -6.39 3.14
C ILE A 199 -8.69 -5.98 1.74
N TRP A 200 -7.44 -6.30 1.46
CA TRP A 200 -6.80 -6.13 0.18
C TRP A 200 -6.84 -7.45 -0.60
N PHE A 201 -7.86 -7.60 -1.43
CA PHE A 201 -8.00 -8.77 -2.29
C PHE A 201 -7.01 -8.70 -3.46
N ASP A 202 -6.71 -9.82 -4.10
CA ASP A 202 -5.83 -9.81 -5.26
C ASP A 202 -6.23 -10.74 -6.38
N THR A 203 -5.84 -10.35 -7.59
CA THR A 203 -6.04 -11.11 -8.83
C THR A 203 -7.47 -11.62 -8.94
N PRO A 204 -8.49 -10.77 -9.18
CA PRO A 204 -9.88 -11.20 -9.34
C PRO A 204 -10.08 -11.97 -10.67
N LEU A 205 -9.42 -13.11 -10.80
CA LEU A 205 -9.40 -13.98 -11.95
C LEU A 205 -10.62 -14.90 -11.88
N ARG A 206 -11.38 -14.98 -12.97
CA ARG A 206 -12.58 -15.85 -13.13
C ARG A 206 -13.75 -15.57 -12.16
N ILE A 207 -13.58 -14.71 -11.16
CA ILE A 207 -14.64 -14.39 -10.21
C ILE A 207 -15.76 -13.59 -10.88
N THR A 208 -16.99 -14.11 -10.81
CA THR A 208 -18.17 -13.44 -11.39
C THR A 208 -18.64 -12.29 -10.52
N ALA A 209 -19.43 -11.37 -11.09
CA ALA A 209 -20.03 -10.28 -10.33
C ALA A 209 -20.88 -10.77 -9.15
N GLU A 210 -21.63 -11.87 -9.35
CA GLU A 210 -22.40 -12.51 -8.28
C GLU A 210 -21.49 -13.02 -7.16
N GLN A 211 -20.40 -13.72 -7.48
CA GLN A 211 -19.44 -14.21 -6.49
C GLN A 211 -18.74 -13.08 -5.73
N SER A 212 -18.29 -12.03 -6.43
CA SER A 212 -17.74 -10.83 -5.80
C SER A 212 -18.76 -10.16 -4.87
N SER A 213 -20.04 -10.07 -5.27
CA SER A 213 -21.11 -9.53 -4.42
C SER A 213 -21.32 -10.38 -3.17
N ARG A 214 -21.39 -11.72 -3.30
CA ARG A 214 -21.54 -12.62 -2.15
C ARG A 214 -20.38 -12.51 -1.16
N LEU A 215 -19.14 -12.34 -1.64
CA LEU A 215 -17.98 -12.11 -0.78
C LEU A 215 -18.01 -10.74 -0.10
N LEU A 216 -18.43 -9.70 -0.82
CA LEU A 216 -18.61 -8.37 -0.25
C LEU A 216 -19.65 -8.39 0.87
N ASP A 217 -20.82 -8.98 0.62
CA ASP A 217 -21.91 -9.07 1.60
C ASP A 217 -21.46 -9.85 2.84
N HIS A 218 -20.72 -10.95 2.66
CA HIS A 218 -20.12 -11.72 3.75
C HIS A 218 -19.18 -10.85 4.60
N CYS A 219 -18.24 -10.13 3.97
CA CYS A 219 -17.31 -9.25 4.70
C CYS A 219 -18.05 -8.12 5.43
N ARG A 220 -19.07 -7.53 4.80
CA ARG A 220 -19.88 -6.45 5.38
C ARG A 220 -20.71 -6.90 6.57
N HIS A 221 -21.23 -8.12 6.53
CA HIS A 221 -21.97 -8.71 7.63
C HIS A 221 -21.06 -8.91 8.85
N LEU A 222 -19.85 -9.40 8.63
CA LEU A 222 -18.88 -9.70 9.69
C LEU A 222 -18.23 -8.45 10.29
N SER A 223 -17.80 -7.52 9.43
CA SER A 223 -17.11 -6.30 9.84
C SER A 223 -17.55 -5.14 8.95
N PRO A 224 -18.63 -4.42 9.33
CA PRO A 224 -19.19 -3.35 8.49
C PRO A 224 -18.23 -2.20 8.26
N GLU A 225 -17.27 -1.96 9.16
CA GLU A 225 -16.31 -0.85 9.06
C GLU A 225 -15.08 -1.17 8.20
N THR A 226 -14.81 -2.44 7.88
CA THR A 226 -13.61 -2.85 7.14
C THR A 226 -13.71 -2.48 5.67
N LEU A 227 -12.74 -1.75 5.14
CA LEU A 227 -12.73 -1.37 3.73
C LEU A 227 -12.36 -2.55 2.82
N ILE A 228 -12.90 -2.59 1.61
CA ILE A 228 -12.61 -3.64 0.62
C ILE A 228 -11.95 -3.01 -0.61
N SER A 229 -10.76 -3.48 -0.97
CA SER A 229 -10.06 -2.95 -2.16
C SER A 229 -10.81 -3.27 -3.46
N GLY A 230 -10.59 -2.45 -4.50
CA GLY A 230 -11.12 -2.66 -5.85
C GLY A 230 -10.72 -4.00 -6.48
N ARG A 231 -9.67 -4.66 -5.98
CA ARG A 231 -9.24 -5.99 -6.44
C ARG A 231 -10.12 -7.15 -5.93
N LEU A 232 -11.21 -6.86 -5.23
CA LEU A 232 -12.34 -7.79 -5.13
C LEU A 232 -12.83 -8.22 -6.53
N GLY A 233 -12.73 -7.31 -7.51
CA GLY A 233 -13.22 -7.51 -8.87
C GLY A 233 -14.60 -6.87 -9.08
N ASN A 234 -14.98 -6.76 -10.35
CA ASN A 234 -16.32 -6.35 -10.79
C ASN A 234 -16.75 -4.94 -10.31
N ASP A 235 -15.79 -4.05 -10.05
CA ASP A 235 -16.02 -2.64 -9.65
C ASP A 235 -16.82 -2.49 -8.34
N LEU A 236 -16.67 -3.47 -7.43
CA LEU A 236 -17.38 -3.54 -6.15
C LEU A 236 -16.58 -3.08 -4.92
N GLY A 237 -15.30 -2.70 -5.08
CA GLY A 237 -14.47 -2.24 -3.96
C GLY A 237 -14.85 -0.85 -3.46
N ASP A 238 -14.51 -0.50 -2.23
CA ASP A 238 -14.70 0.86 -1.69
C ASP A 238 -13.75 1.88 -2.33
N TYR A 239 -12.61 1.44 -2.82
CA TYR A 239 -11.63 2.29 -3.49
C TYR A 239 -11.02 1.54 -4.66
N ALA A 240 -10.62 2.28 -5.70
CA ALA A 240 -9.99 1.71 -6.87
C ALA A 240 -8.56 1.23 -6.58
N SER A 241 -8.11 0.19 -7.26
CA SER A 241 -6.71 -0.26 -7.20
C SER A 241 -6.02 -0.02 -8.52
N ALA A 242 -4.99 0.82 -8.51
CA ALA A 242 -4.13 1.03 -9.65
C ALA A 242 -3.30 -0.24 -9.95
N GLY A 243 -2.73 -0.28 -11.16
CA GLY A 243 -1.70 -1.26 -11.50
C GLY A 243 -0.49 -1.16 -10.56
N ASP A 244 0.21 -2.28 -10.40
CA ASP A 244 1.41 -2.36 -9.58
C ASP A 244 2.45 -1.32 -9.99
N ASN A 245 2.94 -0.53 -9.03
CA ASN A 245 3.88 0.57 -9.23
C ASN A 245 3.39 1.69 -10.18
N ALA A 246 2.11 1.69 -10.58
CA ALA A 246 1.56 2.69 -11.49
C ALA A 246 1.13 3.95 -10.73
N ILE A 247 1.32 5.10 -11.38
CA ILE A 247 0.82 6.40 -10.92
C ILE A 247 -0.04 6.96 -12.03
N LEU A 248 -1.24 7.44 -11.69
CA LEU A 248 -2.16 8.05 -12.66
C LEU A 248 -1.61 9.37 -13.20
N ALA A 249 -2.02 9.75 -14.41
CA ALA A 249 -1.40 10.87 -15.12
C ALA A 249 -1.73 12.23 -14.48
N GLY A 250 -2.94 12.39 -13.96
CA GLY A 250 -3.42 13.64 -13.38
C GLY A 250 -4.24 13.46 -12.12
N ARG A 251 -4.95 14.52 -11.72
CA ARG A 251 -5.93 14.46 -10.63
C ARG A 251 -7.00 13.42 -10.97
N VAL A 252 -7.35 12.62 -9.96
CA VAL A 252 -8.33 11.54 -10.08
C VAL A 252 -9.51 11.84 -9.16
N ASP A 253 -10.71 11.92 -9.71
CA ASP A 253 -11.94 12.16 -8.94
C ASP A 253 -12.58 10.82 -8.47
N MET A 254 -11.75 9.98 -7.85
CA MET A 254 -12.14 8.76 -7.14
C MET A 254 -11.09 8.42 -6.08
N ASP A 255 -11.47 7.65 -5.07
CA ASP A 255 -10.55 7.09 -4.09
C ASP A 255 -9.75 5.96 -4.77
N TRP A 256 -8.42 6.02 -4.69
CA TRP A 256 -7.55 5.01 -5.31
C TRP A 256 -6.25 4.79 -4.54
N GLU A 257 -5.71 3.59 -4.64
CA GLU A 257 -4.43 3.21 -4.06
C GLU A 257 -3.56 2.48 -5.08
N THR A 258 -2.27 2.74 -5.02
CA THR A 258 -1.27 2.01 -5.78
C THR A 258 -0.37 1.20 -4.84
N PRO A 259 -0.32 -0.14 -5.01
CA PRO A 259 0.69 -0.93 -4.35
C PRO A 259 2.02 -0.75 -5.09
N ALA A 260 3.14 -0.69 -4.38
CA ALA A 260 4.45 -0.58 -5.01
C ALA A 260 5.56 -1.29 -4.24
N THR A 261 6.64 -1.60 -4.94
CA THR A 261 7.82 -2.27 -4.39
C THR A 261 8.95 -1.27 -4.12
N ILE A 262 9.73 -1.48 -3.05
CA ILE A 262 10.97 -0.72 -2.81
C ILE A 262 12.06 -1.15 -3.81
N ASN A 263 12.22 -2.45 -4.04
CA ASN A 263 13.08 -3.05 -5.08
C ASN A 263 12.22 -3.62 -6.22
N ARG A 264 12.65 -4.67 -6.91
CA ARG A 264 11.97 -5.24 -8.09
C ARG A 264 11.05 -6.43 -7.77
N THR A 265 10.86 -6.74 -6.49
CA THR A 265 10.08 -7.89 -6.01
C THR A 265 9.17 -7.51 -4.83
N TRP A 266 8.10 -8.28 -4.62
CA TRP A 266 7.26 -8.15 -3.43
C TRP A 266 7.79 -9.03 -2.30
N GLY A 267 7.86 -10.33 -2.52
CA GLY A 267 8.49 -11.28 -1.61
C GLY A 267 10.01 -11.19 -1.65
N PHE A 268 10.67 -11.60 -0.56
CA PHE A 268 12.13 -11.51 -0.44
C PHE A 268 12.87 -12.29 -1.54
N LYS A 269 13.79 -11.61 -2.23
CA LYS A 269 14.78 -12.23 -3.13
C LYS A 269 16.18 -11.89 -2.66
N ARG A 270 17.03 -12.90 -2.46
CA ARG A 270 18.39 -12.69 -1.92
C ARG A 270 19.35 -11.97 -2.88
N GLN A 271 19.03 -11.93 -4.18
CA GLN A 271 19.85 -11.28 -5.22
C GLN A 271 19.27 -9.95 -5.71
N ASP A 272 18.06 -9.58 -5.30
CA ASP A 272 17.48 -8.31 -5.73
C ASP A 272 17.96 -7.17 -4.82
N HIS A 273 19.07 -6.56 -5.22
CA HIS A 273 19.63 -5.37 -4.58
C HIS A 273 19.32 -4.07 -5.34
N GLN A 274 18.36 -4.08 -6.27
CA GLN A 274 17.95 -2.90 -7.05
C GLN A 274 16.95 -2.06 -6.25
N TRP A 275 17.40 -1.56 -5.10
CA TRP A 275 16.61 -0.75 -4.20
C TRP A 275 16.45 0.68 -4.75
N LYS A 276 15.21 1.14 -4.95
CA LYS A 276 14.93 2.52 -5.34
C LYS A 276 15.52 3.51 -4.32
N PRO A 277 16.09 4.65 -4.74
CA PRO A 277 16.54 5.69 -3.81
C PRO A 277 15.40 6.20 -2.92
N ALA A 278 15.72 6.63 -1.70
CA ALA A 278 14.71 7.19 -0.78
C ALA A 278 14.01 8.43 -1.37
N GLU A 279 14.76 9.27 -2.09
CA GLU A 279 14.24 10.44 -2.81
C GLU A 279 13.19 10.05 -3.85
N GLU A 280 13.47 9.01 -4.67
CA GLU A 280 12.50 8.52 -5.66
C GLU A 280 11.21 8.04 -4.98
N LEU A 281 11.32 7.28 -3.89
CA LEU A 281 10.17 6.80 -3.12
C LEU A 281 9.37 7.95 -2.50
N LEU A 282 10.05 8.99 -2.01
CA LEU A 282 9.41 10.18 -1.49
C LEU A 282 8.69 10.98 -2.58
N HIS A 283 9.33 11.17 -3.74
CA HIS A 283 8.71 11.86 -4.88
C HIS A 283 7.46 11.12 -5.36
N LYS A 284 7.49 9.78 -5.37
CA LYS A 284 6.31 8.96 -5.66
C LYS A 284 5.20 9.18 -4.63
N LEU A 285 5.51 9.19 -3.34
CA LEU A 285 4.53 9.47 -2.28
C LEU A 285 3.86 10.84 -2.49
N ILE A 286 4.64 11.87 -2.80
CA ILE A 286 4.14 13.22 -3.07
C ILE A 286 3.26 13.25 -4.34
N ASP A 287 3.72 12.64 -5.44
CA ASP A 287 2.98 12.60 -6.71
C ASP A 287 1.65 11.85 -6.59
N ILE A 288 1.63 10.74 -5.85
CA ILE A 288 0.41 9.97 -5.59
C ILE A 288 -0.55 10.78 -4.71
N GLY A 289 -0.05 11.36 -3.62
CA GLY A 289 -0.85 12.16 -2.70
C GLY A 289 -1.42 13.43 -3.35
N SER A 290 -0.66 14.09 -4.23
CA SER A 290 -1.12 15.27 -4.98
C SER A 290 -2.25 14.96 -5.95
N LYS A 291 -2.41 13.70 -6.34
CA LYS A 291 -3.45 13.17 -7.22
C LYS A 291 -4.59 12.49 -6.44
N GLY A 292 -4.59 12.61 -5.12
CA GLY A 292 -5.65 12.10 -4.23
C GLY A 292 -5.54 10.61 -3.90
N GLY A 293 -4.45 9.95 -4.29
CA GLY A 293 -4.24 8.52 -4.06
C GLY A 293 -3.55 8.20 -2.74
N ASN A 294 -3.54 6.91 -2.42
CA ASN A 294 -2.73 6.33 -1.34
C ASN A 294 -1.59 5.49 -1.90
N TYR A 295 -0.43 5.55 -1.23
CA TYR A 295 0.76 4.79 -1.57
C TYR A 295 0.94 3.63 -0.59
N LEU A 296 0.82 2.39 -1.09
CA LEU A 296 0.99 1.18 -0.30
C LEU A 296 2.34 0.54 -0.62
N LEU A 297 3.37 0.91 0.16
CA LEU A 297 4.77 0.57 -0.13
C LEU A 297 5.20 -0.72 0.57
N ASN A 298 5.73 -1.65 -0.23
CA ASN A 298 6.03 -3.00 0.20
C ASN A 298 7.42 -3.20 0.83
N VAL A 299 7.46 -4.03 1.86
CA VAL A 299 8.66 -4.73 2.32
C VAL A 299 8.49 -6.24 2.14
N GLY A 300 9.59 -6.93 1.82
CA GLY A 300 9.66 -8.39 1.72
C GLY A 300 10.60 -8.95 2.79
N PRO A 301 10.09 -9.41 3.94
CA PRO A 301 10.91 -9.96 5.02
C PRO A 301 11.60 -11.29 4.65
N THR A 302 12.76 -11.52 5.24
CA THR A 302 13.53 -12.77 5.14
C THR A 302 12.79 -13.95 5.79
N ALA A 303 13.19 -15.19 5.47
CA ALA A 303 12.62 -16.38 6.10
C ALA A 303 12.81 -16.42 7.63
N GLU A 304 13.83 -15.73 8.17
CA GLU A 304 14.02 -15.67 9.61
C GLU A 304 13.18 -14.59 10.32
N GLY A 305 12.44 -13.75 9.58
CA GLY A 305 11.58 -12.71 10.15
C GLY A 305 12.20 -11.32 10.22
N LEU A 306 13.31 -11.06 9.52
CA LEU A 306 13.90 -9.72 9.41
C LEU A 306 13.38 -8.96 8.19
N ILE A 307 12.95 -7.71 8.39
CA ILE A 307 12.82 -6.75 7.29
C ILE A 307 14.24 -6.40 6.81
N PRO A 308 14.55 -6.46 5.50
CA PRO A 308 15.87 -6.11 5.00
C PRO A 308 16.28 -4.70 5.39
N GLN A 309 17.50 -4.52 5.91
CA GLN A 309 18.02 -3.21 6.32
C GLN A 309 17.91 -2.13 5.24
N PRO A 310 18.18 -2.40 3.94
CA PRO A 310 17.98 -1.40 2.89
C PRO A 310 16.55 -0.86 2.82
N SER A 311 15.52 -1.67 3.13
CA SER A 311 14.15 -1.21 3.22
C SER A 311 13.95 -0.28 4.42
N ILE A 312 14.50 -0.64 5.59
CA ILE A 312 14.42 0.15 6.81
C ILE A 312 15.08 1.52 6.61
N ASP A 313 16.29 1.58 6.03
CA ASP A 313 17.01 2.83 5.80
C ASP A 313 16.20 3.83 4.95
N ARG A 314 15.53 3.32 3.91
CA ARG A 314 14.69 4.14 3.00
C ARG A 314 13.43 4.62 3.70
N LEU A 315 12.76 3.73 4.43
CA LEU A 315 11.58 4.07 5.21
C LEU A 315 11.90 5.09 6.31
N GLN A 316 13.05 4.97 6.98
CA GLN A 316 13.52 5.95 7.96
C GLN A 316 13.82 7.32 7.33
N ALA A 317 14.43 7.35 6.14
CA ALA A 317 14.65 8.60 5.41
C ALA A 317 13.33 9.28 5.01
N MET A 318 12.36 8.52 4.49
CA MET A 318 11.01 9.04 4.21
C MET A 318 10.32 9.54 5.50
N GLY A 319 10.42 8.78 6.59
CA GLY A 319 9.87 9.15 7.89
C GLY A 319 10.49 10.43 8.46
N ALA A 320 11.79 10.66 8.24
CA ALA A 320 12.45 11.90 8.64
C ALA A 320 11.85 13.12 7.94
N TRP A 321 11.59 13.03 6.63
CA TRP A 321 10.91 14.08 5.89
C TRP A 321 9.46 14.28 6.36
N LEU A 322 8.71 13.18 6.55
CA LEU A 322 7.31 13.21 6.96
C LEU A 322 7.09 13.78 8.38
N ARG A 323 8.08 13.68 9.28
CA ARG A 323 8.01 14.33 10.60
C ARG A 323 7.94 15.85 10.51
N VAL A 324 8.61 16.44 9.52
CA VAL A 324 8.64 17.89 9.29
C VAL A 324 7.48 18.31 8.39
N ASN A 325 7.31 17.60 7.27
CA ASN A 325 6.46 18.03 6.17
C ASN A 325 5.12 17.29 6.08
N GLY A 326 4.84 16.33 6.97
CA GLY A 326 3.66 15.46 6.88
C GLY A 326 2.32 16.19 6.89
N ALA A 327 2.24 17.40 7.45
CA ALA A 327 1.03 18.23 7.43
C ALA A 327 0.59 18.62 6.00
N ALA A 328 1.52 18.63 5.04
CA ALA A 328 1.29 18.88 3.62
C ALA A 328 0.82 17.64 2.85
N LEU A 329 0.70 16.48 3.51
CA LEU A 329 0.26 15.24 2.88
C LEU A 329 -0.94 14.65 3.63
N TYR A 330 -0.84 14.49 4.95
CA TYR A 330 -1.90 13.86 5.74
C TYR A 330 -3.12 14.77 5.88
N GLY A 331 -4.29 14.21 5.56
CA GLY A 331 -5.56 14.93 5.58
C GLY A 331 -5.64 16.08 4.57
N THR A 332 -4.83 16.05 3.51
CA THR A 332 -4.99 16.94 2.35
C THR A 332 -5.82 16.25 1.26
N VAL A 333 -6.28 17.03 0.29
CA VAL A 333 -6.84 16.56 -0.99
C VAL A 333 -5.91 16.95 -2.14
N ALA A 334 -6.23 16.46 -3.35
CA ALA A 334 -5.50 16.83 -4.56
C ALA A 334 -5.49 18.35 -4.76
N GLY A 335 -4.31 18.91 -5.02
CA GLY A 335 -4.16 20.35 -5.27
C GLY A 335 -4.61 20.75 -6.69
N PRO A 336 -4.89 22.05 -6.91
CA PRO A 336 -5.36 22.57 -8.19
C PRO A 336 -4.29 22.59 -9.30
N LEU A 337 -3.00 22.51 -8.95
CA LEU A 337 -1.88 22.58 -9.91
C LEU A 337 -1.16 21.24 -9.99
N GLN A 338 -1.32 20.53 -11.12
CA GLN A 338 -0.73 19.20 -11.34
C GLN A 338 0.38 19.20 -12.39
N ASP A 339 0.32 20.10 -13.38
CA ASP A 339 1.20 20.10 -14.55
C ASP A 339 2.49 20.91 -14.34
N LEU A 340 3.15 20.71 -13.21
CA LEU A 340 4.42 21.34 -12.87
C LEU A 340 5.55 20.30 -12.95
N GLY A 341 6.50 20.46 -13.86
CA GLY A 341 7.64 19.53 -14.01
C GLY A 341 8.54 19.45 -12.77
N TRP A 342 8.51 20.48 -11.92
CA TRP A 342 9.38 20.66 -10.76
C TRP A 342 8.66 20.60 -9.40
N ALA A 343 7.33 20.50 -9.40
CA ALA A 343 6.55 20.52 -8.17
C ALA A 343 5.23 19.75 -8.26
N ARG A 344 4.61 19.56 -7.10
CA ARG A 344 3.24 19.07 -6.94
C ARG A 344 2.49 19.93 -5.95
N THR A 345 1.16 19.86 -5.98
CA THR A 345 0.35 20.58 -4.99
C THR A 345 -0.66 19.68 -4.28
N THR A 346 -0.84 19.94 -2.98
CA THR A 346 -1.94 19.40 -2.19
C THR A 346 -2.69 20.55 -1.51
N PHE A 347 -3.95 20.33 -1.17
CA PHE A 347 -4.80 21.35 -0.59
C PHE A 347 -5.41 20.89 0.73
N LYS A 348 -5.52 21.79 1.69
CA LYS A 348 -6.20 21.55 2.97
C LYS A 348 -7.09 22.74 3.29
N ALA A 349 -8.39 22.46 3.37
CA ALA A 349 -9.35 23.45 3.82
C ALA A 349 -9.03 23.89 5.26
N GLY A 350 -9.20 25.18 5.52
CA GLY A 350 -9.20 25.74 6.86
C GLY A 350 -10.33 25.14 7.70
N ARG A 351 -10.12 25.10 9.02
CA ARG A 351 -11.19 24.83 9.99
C ARG A 351 -11.53 26.15 10.68
N ASP A 352 -12.81 26.38 10.96
CA ASP A 352 -13.38 27.49 11.75
C ASP A 352 -12.42 28.69 11.98
N GLY A 353 -12.37 29.60 11.00
CA GLY A 353 -11.59 30.84 11.07
C GLY A 353 -10.13 30.75 10.60
N ALA A 354 -9.60 29.55 10.34
CA ALA A 354 -8.28 29.38 9.71
C ALA A 354 -8.35 29.53 8.18
N PRO A 355 -7.29 30.05 7.53
CA PRO A 355 -7.22 30.14 6.09
C PRO A 355 -7.08 28.76 5.45
N ASP A 356 -7.48 28.68 4.18
CA ASP A 356 -7.20 27.54 3.34
C ASP A 356 -5.70 27.48 3.03
N ARG A 357 -5.13 26.28 3.00
CA ARG A 357 -3.71 26.07 2.73
C ARG A 357 -3.50 25.26 1.46
N LEU A 358 -2.78 25.87 0.52
CA LEU A 358 -2.18 25.19 -0.63
C LEU A 358 -0.72 24.88 -0.29
N PHE A 359 -0.35 23.61 -0.32
CA PHE A 359 1.04 23.18 -0.14
C PHE A 359 1.66 22.94 -1.50
N LEU A 360 2.75 23.64 -1.77
CA LEU A 360 3.60 23.43 -2.93
C LEU A 360 4.79 22.54 -2.52
N HIS A 361 4.79 21.30 -3.02
CA HIS A 361 5.88 20.35 -2.85
C HIS A 361 6.88 20.55 -3.98
N VAL A 362 7.96 21.27 -3.71
CA VAL A 362 9.03 21.58 -4.65
C VAL A 362 10.00 20.40 -4.70
N LEU A 363 9.90 19.59 -5.76
CA LEU A 363 10.73 18.40 -5.97
C LEU A 363 12.13 18.78 -6.48
N TYR A 364 12.19 19.83 -7.31
CA TYR A 364 13.43 20.38 -7.84
C TYR A 364 13.43 21.88 -7.59
N TRP A 365 14.25 22.31 -6.62
CA TRP A 365 14.38 23.72 -6.26
C TRP A 365 15.11 24.50 -7.36
N PRO A 366 14.59 25.66 -7.81
CA PRO A 366 15.25 26.43 -8.86
C PRO A 366 16.52 27.11 -8.33
N ASN A 367 17.56 27.16 -9.17
CA ASN A 367 18.88 27.71 -8.80
C ASN A 367 18.84 29.20 -8.42
N ASP A 368 17.85 29.96 -8.89
CA ASP A 368 17.67 31.38 -8.57
C ASP A 368 16.70 31.61 -7.40
N GLY A 369 16.18 30.53 -6.80
CA GLY A 369 15.19 30.57 -5.72
C GLY A 369 13.81 31.09 -6.15
N LEU A 370 13.57 31.33 -7.44
CA LEU A 370 12.32 31.91 -7.93
C LEU A 370 11.33 30.83 -8.36
N LEU A 371 10.25 30.69 -7.58
CA LEU A 371 9.16 29.76 -7.89
C LEU A 371 8.11 30.49 -8.72
N ARG A 372 7.79 29.94 -9.91
CA ARG A 372 6.83 30.51 -10.86
C ARG A 372 5.62 29.62 -10.97
N LEU A 373 4.48 30.09 -10.50
CA LEU A 373 3.22 29.35 -10.52
C LEU A 373 2.20 30.03 -11.42
N PRO A 374 1.30 29.28 -12.06
CA PRO A 374 0.05 29.84 -12.56
C PRO A 374 -0.73 30.53 -11.42
N PRO A 375 -1.59 31.52 -11.72
CA PRO A 375 -2.37 32.20 -10.70
C PRO A 375 -3.23 31.18 -9.93
N PRO A 376 -3.14 31.12 -8.59
CA PRO A 376 -3.96 30.24 -7.79
C PRO A 376 -5.45 30.64 -7.85
N PRO A 377 -6.37 29.72 -7.52
CA PRO A 377 -7.82 30.01 -7.56
C PRO A 377 -8.27 31.06 -6.54
N ALA A 378 -7.45 31.37 -5.54
CA ALA A 378 -7.69 32.39 -4.53
C ALA A 378 -6.42 33.23 -4.30
N PRO A 379 -6.55 34.52 -3.93
CA PRO A 379 -5.40 35.38 -3.62
C PRO A 379 -4.56 34.81 -2.48
N ILE A 380 -3.23 34.94 -2.55
CA ILE A 380 -2.33 34.48 -1.48
C ILE A 380 -2.08 35.61 -0.50
N SER A 381 -2.35 35.35 0.78
CA SER A 381 -2.10 36.28 1.89
C SER A 381 -0.71 36.09 2.51
N ARG A 382 -0.22 34.84 2.60
CA ARG A 382 1.09 34.49 3.17
C ARG A 382 1.73 33.35 2.39
N ALA A 383 3.05 33.40 2.27
CA ALA A 383 3.88 32.30 1.78
C ALA A 383 5.05 32.08 2.73
N TYR A 384 5.34 30.83 3.11
CA TYR A 384 6.45 30.48 4.01
C TYR A 384 6.90 29.03 3.81
N LEU A 385 8.10 28.67 4.28
CA LEU A 385 8.58 27.29 4.29
C LEU A 385 7.93 26.52 5.44
N LEU A 386 7.33 25.37 5.17
CA LEU A 386 6.68 24.56 6.22
C LEU A 386 7.67 24.10 7.32
N ALA A 387 8.92 23.88 6.93
CA ALA A 387 9.99 23.46 7.84
C ALA A 387 10.52 24.59 8.72
N ASP A 388 10.19 25.86 8.43
CA ASP A 388 10.63 27.01 9.23
C ASP A 388 9.62 27.29 10.36
N PRO A 389 9.97 27.02 11.64
CA PRO A 389 9.06 27.22 12.76
C PRO A 389 8.77 28.70 13.04
N SER A 390 9.54 29.63 12.48
CA SER A 390 9.27 31.08 12.58
C SER A 390 8.24 31.57 11.57
N GLU A 391 7.88 30.73 10.57
CA GLU A 391 7.00 31.08 9.45
C GLU A 391 7.42 32.38 8.76
N ALA A 392 8.73 32.59 8.56
CA ALA A 392 9.24 33.77 7.90
C ALA A 392 8.64 33.92 6.50
N LEU A 393 8.10 35.11 6.22
CA LEU A 393 7.39 35.37 4.97
C LEU A 393 8.34 35.40 3.78
N LEU A 394 8.01 34.60 2.77
CA LEU A 394 8.61 34.69 1.44
C LEU A 394 7.96 35.85 0.66
N PRO A 395 8.74 36.70 -0.02
CA PRO A 395 8.18 37.73 -0.88
C PRO A 395 7.35 37.12 -2.02
N VAL A 396 6.13 37.64 -2.19
CA VAL A 396 5.19 37.21 -3.22
C VAL A 396 4.86 38.39 -4.14
N ALA A 397 4.89 38.15 -5.45
CA ALA A 397 4.44 39.10 -6.46
C ALA A 397 3.50 38.41 -7.44
N ALA A 398 2.28 38.94 -7.59
CA ALA A 398 1.36 38.50 -8.62
C ALA A 398 1.52 39.38 -9.86
N THR A 399 1.86 38.78 -10.99
CA THR A 399 1.61 39.36 -12.31
C THR A 399 0.23 38.87 -12.75
N GLY A 400 -0.45 39.53 -13.69
CA GLY A 400 -1.76 39.06 -14.17
C GLY A 400 -1.75 37.65 -14.76
N GLU A 401 -0.56 37.07 -15.00
CA GLU A 401 -0.33 35.78 -15.65
C GLU A 401 0.39 34.76 -14.75
N GLU A 402 1.08 35.18 -13.69
CA GLU A 402 1.89 34.31 -12.82
C GLU A 402 1.86 34.78 -11.36
N LEU A 403 2.00 33.83 -10.43
CA LEU A 403 2.40 34.07 -9.05
C LEU A 403 3.90 33.78 -8.91
N LEU A 404 4.67 34.78 -8.48
CA LEU A 404 6.10 34.69 -8.22
C LEU A 404 6.34 34.62 -6.71
N ILE A 405 7.09 33.61 -6.26
CA ILE A 405 7.49 33.46 -4.86
C ILE A 405 9.01 33.42 -4.80
N HIS A 406 9.61 34.35 -4.05
CA HIS A 406 11.05 34.43 -3.86
C HIS A 406 11.47 33.60 -2.64
N GLY A 407 12.00 32.41 -2.88
CA GLY A 407 12.61 31.57 -1.86
C GLY A 407 14.13 31.81 -1.71
N PRO A 408 14.80 31.08 -0.80
CA PRO A 408 16.24 31.12 -0.67
C PRO A 408 16.97 30.68 -1.96
N SER A 409 18.17 31.22 -2.18
CA SER A 409 19.03 30.83 -3.32
C SER A 409 19.62 29.43 -3.19
N GLU A 410 19.76 28.93 -1.96
CA GLU A 410 20.15 27.55 -1.69
C GLU A 410 18.92 26.68 -1.44
N THR A 411 18.94 25.45 -1.94
CA THR A 411 17.85 24.48 -1.75
C THR A 411 17.66 24.19 -0.25
N PRO A 412 16.47 24.49 0.33
CA PRO A 412 16.25 24.29 1.76
C PRO A 412 16.25 22.81 2.18
N ASP A 413 15.50 21.98 1.45
CA ASP A 413 15.48 20.51 1.60
C ASP A 413 15.68 19.88 0.21
N PRO A 414 16.80 19.18 -0.02
CA PRO A 414 17.10 18.57 -1.31
C PRO A 414 16.22 17.35 -1.64
N SER A 415 15.52 16.77 -0.66
CA SER A 415 14.61 15.65 -0.89
C SER A 415 13.27 16.13 -1.47
N ALA A 416 12.69 17.15 -0.86
CA ALA A 416 11.59 17.96 -1.39
C ALA A 416 11.30 19.11 -0.40
N THR A 417 11.26 20.35 -0.88
CA THR A 417 10.93 21.51 -0.04
C THR A 417 9.43 21.78 -0.08
N VAL A 418 8.79 22.06 1.07
CA VAL A 418 7.37 22.43 1.10
C VAL A 418 7.20 23.92 1.38
N VAL A 419 6.54 24.62 0.46
CA VAL A 419 6.08 26.00 0.64
C VAL A 419 4.59 25.99 0.95
N VAL A 420 4.18 26.65 2.03
CA VAL A 420 2.77 26.86 2.38
C VAL A 420 2.31 28.17 1.76
N LEU A 421 1.15 28.14 1.11
CA LEU A 421 0.45 29.32 0.61
C LEU A 421 -0.91 29.39 1.32
N GLU A 422 -1.13 30.46 2.09
CA GLU A 422 -2.40 30.71 2.78
C GLU A 422 -3.29 31.61 1.92
N CYS A 423 -4.48 31.12 1.60
CA CYS A 423 -5.48 31.80 0.77
C CYS A 423 -6.51 32.58 1.60
#